data_AF-A0A7S1C390-F1
#
_entry.id   AF-A0A7S1C390-F1
#
_cell.length_a   1.000
_cell.length_b   1.000
_cell.length_c   1.000
_cell.angle_alpha   90.00
_cell.angle_beta   90.00
_cell.angle_gamma   90.00
#
_symmetry.space_group_name_H-M   'P 1'
#
loop_
_entity.id
_entity.type
_entity.pdbx_description
1 polymer ?
#
loop_
_entity_poly.entity_id
_entity_poly.type
_entity_poly.pdbx_seq_one_letter_code
_entity_poly.pdbx_strand_id
1 'polypeptide(L)'
;DVCTDEFGVVDFARTTGMSHSKQVKAIVAALKRRADTKASAMFNKDELMAVGMQLGIDDMGGMIETLNDQCYILKKGNGLYQLLTSQYSQAGGGRAWLK
;
A
#
# COMPACT_ATOMS: atom_id res chain seq x y z
N ASP A 1 4.06 22.65 -8.83
CA ASP A 1 4.68 21.78 -7.81
C ASP A 1 4.56 20.34 -8.31
N VAL A 2 5.66 19.77 -8.81
CA VAL A 2 5.68 18.41 -9.37
C VAL A 2 5.80 17.43 -8.21
N CYS A 3 4.66 16.92 -7.75
CA CYS A 3 4.61 15.76 -6.88
C CYS A 3 4.27 14.55 -7.75
N THR A 4 5.33 13.88 -8.20
CA THR A 4 5.43 12.73 -9.13
C THR A 4 4.15 11.92 -9.35
N ASP A 5 3.77 11.87 -10.62
CA ASP A 5 2.59 11.20 -11.16
C ASP A 5 2.79 9.68 -11.35
N GLU A 6 1.67 8.98 -11.21
CA GLU A 6 1.26 7.61 -11.55
C GLU A 6 2.21 6.40 -11.32
N PHE A 7 3.53 6.38 -11.57
CA PHE A 7 4.24 5.07 -11.66
C PHE A 7 5.74 4.96 -11.34
N GLY A 8 6.42 5.91 -10.68
CA GLY A 8 7.88 5.78 -10.59
C GLY A 8 8.57 6.50 -9.45
N VAL A 9 8.92 5.74 -8.41
CA VAL A 9 9.95 6.02 -7.40
C VAL A 9 9.81 7.42 -6.79
N VAL A 10 8.96 7.50 -5.77
CA VAL A 10 9.05 8.64 -4.87
C VAL A 10 10.18 8.36 -3.89
N ASP A 11 11.24 9.14 -4.01
CA ASP A 11 12.32 9.22 -3.04
C ASP A 11 11.78 9.91 -1.77
N PHE A 12 11.22 9.13 -0.85
CA PHE A 12 10.57 9.63 0.36
C PHE A 12 11.52 9.81 1.54
N ALA A 13 12.83 9.63 1.34
CA ALA A 13 13.84 9.56 2.39
C ALA A 13 13.96 10.82 3.27
N ARG A 14 13.24 11.92 2.96
CA ARG A 14 13.31 13.19 3.71
C ARG A 14 11.98 13.89 3.95
N THR A 15 10.89 13.15 4.16
CA THR A 15 9.57 13.78 4.28
C THR A 15 9.03 13.79 5.71
N THR A 16 9.63 14.61 6.57
CA THR A 16 9.09 14.97 7.90
C THR A 16 7.82 15.85 7.82
N GLY A 17 7.19 15.96 6.64
CA GLY A 17 6.05 16.84 6.36
C GLY A 17 5.00 16.24 5.42
N MET A 18 4.95 14.91 5.24
CA MET A 18 3.84 14.30 4.50
C MET A 18 2.55 14.31 5.32
N SER A 19 1.46 14.83 4.75
CA SER A 19 0.13 14.65 5.31
C SER A 19 -0.28 13.17 5.32
N HIS A 20 -1.10 12.78 6.28
CA HIS A 20 -1.57 11.40 6.49
C HIS A 20 -2.06 10.73 5.20
N SER A 21 -2.89 11.42 4.40
CA SER A 21 -3.38 10.91 3.11
C SER A 21 -2.28 10.63 2.09
N LYS A 22 -1.16 11.37 2.11
CA LYS A 22 -0.01 11.16 1.22
C LYS A 22 0.79 9.95 1.66
N GLN A 23 0.96 9.75 2.97
CA GLN A 23 1.58 8.54 3.53
C GLN A 23 0.76 7.29 3.18
N VAL A 24 -0.58 7.33 3.28
CA VAL A 24 -1.46 6.22 2.88
C VAL A 24 -1.23 5.86 1.41
N LYS A 25 -1.28 6.86 0.51
CA LYS A 25 -1.04 6.65 -0.92
C LYS A 25 0.35 6.11 -1.22
N ALA A 26 1.38 6.60 -0.52
CA ALA A 26 2.76 6.14 -0.66
C ALA A 26 2.92 4.65 -0.29
N ILE A 27 2.36 4.23 0.85
CA ILE A 27 2.38 2.83 1.27
C ILE A 27 1.66 1.97 0.24
N VAL A 28 0.47 2.39 -0.19
CA VAL A 28 -0.33 1.66 -1.17
C VAL A 28 0.42 1.48 -2.49
N ALA A 29 1.07 2.53 -2.99
CA ALA A 29 1.88 2.47 -4.21
C ALA A 29 3.07 1.52 -4.05
N ALA A 30 3.76 1.57 -2.92
CA ALA A 30 4.87 0.66 -2.62
C ALA A 30 4.41 -0.81 -2.52
N LEU A 31 3.28 -1.07 -1.86
CA LEU A 31 2.68 -2.41 -1.77
C LEU A 31 2.22 -2.90 -3.14
N LYS A 32 1.61 -2.05 -3.99
CA LYS A 32 1.23 -2.40 -5.37
C LYS A 32 2.44 -2.86 -6.18
N ARG A 33 3.56 -2.14 -6.10
CA ARG A 33 4.80 -2.51 -6.79
C ARG A 33 5.34 -3.86 -6.32
N ARG A 34 5.33 -4.12 -5.00
CA ARG A 34 5.71 -5.44 -4.48
C ARG A 34 4.73 -6.53 -4.91
N ALA A 35 3.44 -6.22 -4.98
CA ALA A 35 2.44 -7.17 -5.46
C ALA A 35 2.67 -7.56 -6.92
N ASP A 36 3.05 -6.60 -7.76
CA ASP A 36 3.39 -6.80 -9.17
C ASP A 36 4.64 -7.67 -9.34
N THR A 37 5.73 -7.34 -8.62
CA THR A 37 6.97 -8.13 -8.63
C THR A 37 6.77 -9.56 -8.13
N LYS A 38 5.93 -9.76 -7.10
CA LYS A 38 5.63 -11.07 -6.52
C LYS A 38 4.48 -11.80 -7.22
N ALA A 39 3.76 -11.13 -8.11
CA ALA A 39 2.46 -11.55 -8.65
C ALA A 39 1.45 -11.98 -7.55
N SER A 40 1.47 -11.33 -6.38
CA SER A 40 0.64 -11.69 -5.23
C SER A 40 0.26 -10.48 -4.39
N ALA A 41 -1.03 -10.31 -4.09
CA ALA A 41 -1.53 -9.24 -3.22
C ALA A 41 -1.45 -9.56 -1.71
N MET A 42 -0.78 -10.66 -1.31
CA MET A 42 -0.66 -11.06 0.10
C MET A 42 0.67 -10.62 0.70
N PHE A 43 0.56 -9.90 1.81
CA PHE A 43 1.67 -9.34 2.57
C PHE A 43 1.63 -9.78 4.03
N ASN A 44 2.79 -10.04 4.61
CA ASN A 44 2.92 -10.31 6.03
C ASN A 44 3.10 -8.98 6.78
N LYS A 45 2.87 -8.97 8.09
CA LYS A 45 3.17 -7.80 8.95
C LYS A 45 4.60 -7.29 8.74
N ASP A 46 5.56 -8.19 8.61
CA ASP A 46 6.98 -7.86 8.42
C ASP A 46 7.22 -7.07 7.11
N GLU A 47 6.60 -7.51 6.01
CA GLU A 47 6.66 -6.82 4.71
C GLU A 47 6.08 -5.41 4.77
N LEU A 48 4.97 -5.23 5.50
CA LEU A 48 4.37 -3.91 5.73
C LEU A 48 5.31 -3.01 6.52
N MET A 49 5.91 -3.52 7.61
CA MET A 49 6.87 -2.79 8.42
C MET A 49 8.10 -2.37 7.60
N ALA A 50 8.63 -3.28 6.77
CA ALA A 50 9.75 -2.99 5.87
C ALA A 50 9.41 -1.89 4.85
N VAL A 51 8.18 -1.86 4.34
CA VAL A 51 7.70 -0.77 3.45
C VAL A 51 7.61 0.55 4.21
N GLY A 52 7.05 0.56 5.42
CA GLY A 52 7.00 1.75 6.27
C GLY A 52 8.38 2.31 6.57
N MET A 53 9.32 1.44 6.93
CA MET A 53 10.71 1.82 7.22
C MET A 53 11.42 2.42 6.00
N GLN A 54 11.23 1.84 4.80
CA GLN A 54 11.77 2.40 3.55
C GLN A 54 11.18 3.77 3.22
N LEU A 55 9.91 4.01 3.59
CA LEU A 55 9.22 5.28 3.38
C LEU A 55 9.50 6.30 4.49
N GLY A 56 10.24 5.94 5.54
CA GLY A 56 10.48 6.80 6.70
C GLY A 56 9.23 7.06 7.54
N ILE A 57 8.31 6.11 7.60
CA ILE A 57 7.09 6.21 8.41
C ILE A 57 7.40 5.71 9.82
N ASP A 58 7.31 6.64 10.78
CA ASP A 58 7.54 6.38 12.20
C ASP A 58 6.45 5.47 12.79
N ASP A 59 5.18 5.83 12.60
CA ASP A 59 4.04 5.06 13.09
C ASP A 59 3.42 4.15 12.01
N MET A 60 4.16 3.13 11.58
CA MET A 60 3.62 2.16 10.62
C MET A 60 2.45 1.35 11.22
N GLY A 61 2.40 1.19 12.54
CA GLY A 61 1.33 0.51 13.26
C GLY A 61 -0.04 1.15 13.00
N GLY A 62 -0.20 2.43 13.32
CA GLY A 62 -1.46 3.16 13.08
C GLY A 62 -1.77 3.35 11.60
N MET A 63 -0.74 3.41 10.73
CA MET A 63 -0.96 3.43 9.28
C MET A 63 -1.60 2.14 8.76
N ILE A 64 -1.20 0.97 9.28
CA ILE A 64 -1.83 -0.32 8.93
C ILE A 64 -3.30 -0.33 9.35
N GLU A 65 -3.62 0.20 10.53
CA GLU A 65 -5.01 0.30 11.00
C GLU A 65 -5.83 1.24 10.11
N THR A 66 -5.27 2.40 9.76
CA THR A 66 -5.86 3.37 8.83
C THR A 66 -6.11 2.75 7.44
N LEU A 67 -5.14 1.99 6.92
CA LEU A 67 -5.27 1.29 5.64
C LEU A 67 -6.37 0.23 5.68
N ASN A 68 -6.56 -0.43 6.83
CA ASN A 68 -7.61 -1.41 7.02
C ASN A 68 -9.00 -0.76 7.15
N ASP A 69 -9.09 0.35 7.89
CA ASP A 69 -10.31 1.15 8.04
C ASP A 69 -10.79 1.74 6.70
N GLN A 70 -9.84 2.25 5.89
CA GLN A 70 -10.12 2.80 4.56
C GLN A 70 -10.25 1.71 3.46
N CYS A 71 -10.32 0.43 3.81
CA CYS A 71 -10.46 -0.69 2.88
C CYS A 71 -9.34 -0.79 1.81
N TYR A 72 -8.14 -0.28 2.07
CA TYR A 72 -6.99 -0.49 1.19
C TYR A 72 -6.36 -1.87 1.37
N ILE A 73 -6.33 -2.35 2.62
CA ILE A 73 -5.87 -3.69 2.96
C ILE A 73 -6.94 -4.41 3.76
N LEU A 74 -6.98 -5.73 3.65
CA LEU A 74 -7.83 -6.58 4.44
C LEU A 74 -6.97 -7.48 5.33
N LYS A 75 -7.14 -7.36 6.65
CA LYS A 75 -6.51 -8.28 7.60
C LYS A 75 -7.22 -9.64 7.54
N LYS A 76 -6.54 -10.67 7.02
CA LYS A 76 -7.10 -12.02 6.80
C LYS A 76 -6.94 -12.98 8.00
N GLY A 77 -6.32 -12.53 9.09
CA GLY A 77 -5.92 -13.40 10.21
C GLY A 77 -4.49 -13.93 10.04
N ASN A 78 -3.89 -14.47 11.11
CA ASN A 78 -2.51 -15.00 11.12
C ASN A 78 -1.40 -13.99 10.78
N GLY A 79 -1.66 -12.69 10.90
CA GLY A 79 -0.68 -11.65 10.55
C GLY A 79 -0.51 -11.44 9.04
N LEU A 80 -1.46 -11.93 8.24
CA LEU A 80 -1.55 -11.72 6.81
C LEU A 80 -2.50 -10.58 6.47
N TYR A 81 -2.09 -9.78 5.48
CA TYR A 81 -2.80 -8.62 4.98
C TYR A 81 -2.90 -8.74 3.47
N GLN A 82 -4.10 -8.61 2.93
CA GLN A 82 -4.36 -8.65 1.49
C GLN A 82 -4.58 -7.23 0.99
N LEU A 83 -3.79 -6.79 0.01
CA LEU A 83 -3.95 -5.48 -0.63
C LEU A 83 -5.16 -5.50 -1.54
N LEU A 84 -6.24 -4.78 -1.19
CA LEU A 84 -7.50 -4.75 -1.92
C LEU A 84 -7.44 -3.88 -3.19
N THR A 85 -6.62 -2.84 -3.18
CA THR A 85 -6.48 -1.95 -4.35
C THR A 85 -5.66 -2.55 -5.50
N SER A 86 -5.04 -3.73 -5.31
CA SER A 86 -4.24 -4.39 -6.34
C SER A 86 -5.12 -5.19 -7.29
N GLN A 87 -4.78 -5.23 -8.58
CA GLN A 87 -5.44 -6.08 -9.58
C GLN A 87 -5.45 -7.57 -9.19
N TYR A 88 -4.50 -7.99 -8.36
CA TYR A 88 -4.37 -9.35 -7.83
C TYR A 88 -5.29 -9.65 -6.63
N SER A 89 -5.99 -8.65 -6.10
CA SER A 89 -6.94 -8.81 -4.99
C SER A 89 -8.26 -9.45 -5.44
N GLN A 90 -8.57 -9.33 -6.73
CA GLN A 90 -9.73 -9.92 -7.39
C GLN A 90 -9.34 -11.13 -8.22
N ALA A 91 -8.99 -12.22 -7.55
CA ALA A 91 -9.21 -13.53 -8.15
C ALA A 91 -10.73 -13.83 -8.09
N GLY A 92 -11.52 -13.25 -9.01
CA GLY A 92 -12.94 -13.61 -9.19
C GLY A 92 -13.97 -12.50 -9.38
N GLY A 93 -13.61 -11.30 -9.83
CA GLY A 93 -14.59 -10.25 -10.13
C GLY A 93 -14.23 -9.55 -11.43
N GLY A 94 -15.02 -9.78 -12.47
CA GLY A 94 -14.78 -9.24 -13.81
C GLY A 94 -14.61 -7.72 -13.79
N ARG A 95 -13.64 -7.25 -14.59
CA ARG A 95 -13.66 -5.89 -15.14
C ARG A 95 -14.83 -5.79 -16.12
N ALA A 96 -16.03 -5.61 -15.59
CA ALA A 96 -17.21 -5.05 -16.24
C ALA A 96 -17.82 -4.18 -15.13
N TRP A 97 -17.91 -2.86 -15.23
CA TRP A 97 -18.67 -1.98 -16.13
C TRP A 97 -18.02 -0.58 -16.06
N LEU A 98 -18.09 0.36 -16.99
CA LEU A 98 -18.39 0.42 -18.41
C LEU A 98 -17.75 1.75 -18.90
N LYS A 99 -17.29 1.75 -20.15
CA LYS A 99 -17.30 2.83 -21.15
C LYS A 99 -17.23 4.30 -20.70
#